data_AF-A0A6B2M4D4-F1
#
_entry.id   AF-A0A6B2M4D4-F1
#
_cell.length_a   1.000
_cell.length_b   1.000
_cell.length_c   1.000
_cell.angle_alpha   90.00
_cell.angle_beta   90.00
_cell.angle_gamma   90.00
#
_symmetry.space_group_name_H-M   'P 1'
#
loop_
_entity.id
_entity.type
_entity.pdbx_description
1 polymer ?
#
loop_
_entity_poly.entity_id
_entity_poly.type
_entity_poly.pdbx_seq_one_letter_code
_entity_poly.pdbx_strand_id
1 'polypeptide(L)' 'MEEFYAISLFLFVLFLLLGSGVWVGLALMGVAWVGMELFTSRPVGDTMITTIWASSSSWTLTALPLFIWM' A
#
# COMPACT_ATOMS: atom_id res chain seq x y z
N MET A 1 -20.65 -8.08 -13.65
CA MET A 1 -21.16 -6.70 -13.42
C MET A 1 -20.44 -6.12 -12.21
N GLU A 2 -20.44 -6.84 -11.08
CA GLU A 2 -19.65 -6.52 -9.88
C GLU A 2 -18.15 -6.28 -10.15
N GLU A 3 -17.51 -7.06 -11.03
CA GLU A 3 -16.07 -6.86 -11.30
C GLU A 3 -15.80 -5.51 -11.97
N PHE A 4 -16.72 -5.08 -12.84
CA PHE A 4 -16.59 -3.80 -13.55
C PHE A 4 -16.74 -2.62 -12.59
N TYR A 5 -17.59 -2.75 -11.57
CA TYR A 5 -17.70 -1.75 -10.50
C TYR A 5 -16.41 -1.66 -9.68
N ALA A 6 -15.83 -2.79 -9.26
CA ALA A 6 -14.59 -2.80 -8.49
C ALA A 6 -13.41 -2.21 -9.28
N ILE A 7 -13.25 -2.59 -10.56
CA ILE A 7 -12.20 -2.05 -11.44
C ILE A 7 -12.37 -0.53 -11.62
N SER A 8 -13.58 -0.08 -11.92
CA SER A 8 -13.87 1.34 -12.12
C SER A 8 -13.58 2.15 -10.86
N LEU A 9 -13.93 1.62 -9.68
CA LEU A 9 -13.68 2.24 -8.39
C LEU A 9 -12.18 2.35 -8.09
N PHE A 10 -11.40 1.28 -8.30
CA PHE A 10 -9.96 1.33 -8.08
C PHE A 10 -9.22 2.28 -9.01
N LEU A 11 -9.60 2.31 -10.30
CA LEU A 11 -9.04 3.28 -11.24
C LEU A 11 -9.41 4.71 -10.88
N PHE A 12 -10.66 4.94 -10.46
CA PHE A 12 -11.09 6.26 -10.02
C PHE A 12 -10.28 6.76 -8.81
N VAL A 13 -10.13 5.93 -7.77
CA VAL A 13 -9.34 6.28 -6.58
C VAL A 13 -7.88 6.55 -6.95
N LEU A 14 -7.29 5.68 -7.79
CA LEU A 14 -5.90 5.84 -8.24
C LEU A 14 -5.69 7.17 -8.98
N PHE A 15 -6.52 7.47 -9.98
CA PHE A 15 -6.38 8.70 -10.76
C PHE A 15 -6.74 9.96 -9.98
N LEU A 16 -7.66 9.88 -9.00
CA LEU A 16 -7.92 10.98 -8.08
C LEU A 16 -6.68 11.30 -7.24
N LEU A 17 -6.05 10.29 -6.64
CA LEU A 17 -4.85 10.47 -5.80
C LEU A 17 -3.63 10.91 -6.62
N LEU A 18 -3.46 10.40 -7.84
CA LEU A 18 -2.40 10.87 -8.74
C LEU A 18 -2.68 12.28 -9.28
N GLY A 19 -3.95 12.59 -9.57
CA GLY A 19 -4.39 13.89 -10.06
C GLY A 19 -4.24 15.01 -9.03
N SER A 20 -4.24 14.70 -7.74
CA SER A 20 -3.93 15.67 -6.67
C SER A 20 -2.42 15.87 -6.45
N GLY A 21 -1.56 15.19 -7.21
CA GLY A 21 -0.10 15.34 -7.14
C GLY A 21 0.56 14.54 -6.02
N VAL A 22 -0.14 13.57 -5.42
CA VAL A 22 0.42 12.70 -4.38
C VAL A 22 1.43 11.73 -4.99
N TRP A 23 2.49 11.40 -4.23
CA TRP A 23 3.48 10.42 -4.65
C TRP A 23 2.86 9.05 -4.97
N VAL A 24 3.36 8.39 -6.02
CA VAL A 24 2.74 7.18 -6.60
C VAL A 24 2.54 6.06 -5.58
N GLY A 25 3.50 5.76 -4.73
CA GLY A 25 3.31 4.68 -3.75
C GLY A 25 2.38 5.05 -2.59
N LEU A 26 2.21 6.33 -2.25
CA LEU A 26 1.16 6.78 -1.33
C LEU A 26 -0.21 6.59 -1.99
N ALA A 27 -0.32 6.90 -3.28
CA ALA A 27 -1.54 6.65 -4.06
C ALA A 27 -1.89 5.15 -4.11
N LEU A 28 -0.90 4.29 -4.37
CA LEU A 28 -1.10 2.83 -4.36
C LEU A 28 -1.47 2.29 -2.98
N MET A 29 -0.89 2.82 -1.90
CA MET A 29 -1.31 2.48 -0.53
C MET A 29 -2.76 2.88 -0.27
N GLY A 30 -3.21 4.04 -0.73
CA GLY A 30 -4.61 4.46 -0.62
C GLY A 30 -5.56 3.52 -1.39
N VAL A 31 -5.19 3.10 -2.61
CA VAL A 31 -5.96 2.11 -3.38
C VAL A 31 -6.02 0.76 -2.65
N ALA A 32 -4.90 0.30 -2.08
CA ALA A 32 -4.85 -0.94 -1.31
C ALA A 32 -5.72 -0.89 -0.05
N TRP A 33 -5.74 0.25 0.65
CA TRP A 33 -6.64 0.48 1.80
C TRP A 33 -8.10 0.29 1.39
N VAL A 34 -8.53 0.95 0.30
CA VAL A 34 -9.91 0.86 -0.20
C VAL A 34 -10.25 -0.58 -0.61
N GLY A 35 -9.32 -1.30 -1.23
CA GLY A 35 -9.53 -2.70 -1.58
C GLY A 35 -9.71 -3.61 -0.37
N MET A 36 -8.93 -3.39 0.70
CA MET A 36 -9.08 -4.17 1.92
C MET A 36 -10.40 -3.85 2.64
N GLU A 37 -10.79 -2.58 2.75
CA GLU A 37 -12.07 -2.22 3.38
C GLU A 37 -13.28 -2.85 2.69
N LEU A 38 -13.23 -3.00 1.36
CA LEU A 38 -14.33 -3.58 0.58
C LEU A 38 -14.37 -5.10 0.59
N PHE A 39 -13.21 -5.77 0.67
CA PHE A 39 -13.09 -7.22 0.51
C PHE A 39 -12.73 -7.99 1.78
N THR A 40 -12.37 -7.33 2.89
CA THR A 40 -12.07 -7.98 4.16
C THR A 40 -12.86 -7.39 5.32
N SER A 41 -13.21 -8.24 6.29
CA SER A 41 -13.82 -7.83 7.57
C SER A 41 -12.77 -7.56 8.65
N ARG A 42 -11.49 -7.74 8.34
CA ARG A 42 -10.39 -7.53 9.29
C ARG A 42 -10.08 -6.03 9.40
N PRO A 43 -9.69 -5.54 10.59
CA PRO A 43 -9.31 -4.13 10.76
C PRO A 43 -8.12 -3.78 9.87
N VAL A 44 -8.38 -2.92 8.88
CA VAL A 44 -7.44 -2.54 7.83
C VAL A 44 -6.25 -1.75 8.42
N GLY A 45 -6.51 -0.82 9.33
CA GLY A 45 -5.47 -0.01 9.97
C GLY A 45 -4.41 -0.84 10.70
N ASP A 46 -4.85 -1.75 11.57
CA ASP A 46 -3.95 -2.58 12.39
C ASP A 46 -3.09 -3.53 11.52
N THR A 47 -3.69 -4.09 10.47
CA THR A 47 -2.99 -4.97 9.53
C THR A 47 -2.01 -4.23 8.63
N MET A 48 -2.35 -3.03 8.17
CA MET A 48 -1.42 -2.20 7.38
C MET A 48 -0.26 -1.70 8.21
N ILE A 49 -0.49 -1.20 9.43
CA ILE A 49 0.57 -0.68 10.30
C ILE A 49 1.62 -1.75 10.58
N THR A 50 1.19 -2.96 10.96
CA THR A 50 2.10 -4.07 11.24
C THR A 50 2.89 -4.50 10.00
N THR A 51 2.25 -4.54 8.82
CA THR A 51 2.91 -4.89 7.55
C THR A 51 3.93 -3.83 7.13
N ILE A 52 3.57 -2.55 7.20
CA ILE A 52 4.45 -1.42 6.86
C ILE A 52 5.67 -1.43 7.80
N TRP A 53 5.44 -1.58 9.11
CA TRP A 53 6.52 -1.65 10.09
C TRP A 53 7.43 -2.85 9.82
N ALA A 54 6.87 -4.04 9.60
CA ALA A 54 7.66 -5.24 9.30
C ALA A 54 8.48 -5.10 8.01
N SER A 55 7.93 -4.45 6.98
CA SER A 55 8.65 -4.19 5.72
C SER A 55 9.83 -3.24 5.89
N SER A 56 9.77 -2.34 6.87
CA SER A 56 10.85 -1.39 7.19
C SER A 56 12.01 -2.07 7.93
N SER A 57 11.75 -3.19 8.61
CA SER A 57 12.75 -4.00 9.31
C SER A 57 13.27 -5.18 8.47
N SER A 58 13.38 -5.00 7.15
CA SER A 58 13.93 -6.03 6.27
C SER A 58 15.45 -6.21 6.51
N TRP A 59 15.91 -7.46 6.58
CA TRP A 59 17.33 -7.83 6.71
C TRP A 59 18.22 -7.34 5.55
N THR A 60 17.62 -6.93 4.42
CA THR A 60 18.37 -6.27 3.34
C THR A 60 18.87 -4.88 3.74
N LEU A 61 18.18 -4.16 4.62
CA LEU A 61 18.66 -2.87 5.15
C LEU A 61 19.78 -3.03 6.19
N THR A 62 19.84 -4.16 6.92
CA THR A 62 20.96 -4.45 7.82
C THR A 62 22.20 -4.97 7.10
N ALA A 63 22.06 -5.57 5.92
CA ALA A 63 23.18 -5.94 5.07
C ALA A 63 23.94 -4.71 4.51
N LEU A 64 23.29 -3.55 4.39
CA LEU A 64 23.90 -2.33 3.84
C LEU A 64 24.98 -1.73 4.77
N PRO A 65 24.77 -1.61 6.10
CA PRO A 65 25.84 -1.38 7.06
C PRO A 65 26.90 -2.49 7.03
N LEU A 66 26.51 -3.76 7.04
CA LEU A 66 27.50 -4.86 7.05
C LEU A 66 28.39 -4.86 5.79
N PHE A 67 27.88 -4.43 4.64
CA PHE A 67 28.68 -4.21 3.43
C PHE A 67 29.70 -3.06 3.57
N ILE A 68 29.37 -1.98 4.28
CA ILE A 68 30.32 -0.89 4.59
C ILE A 68 31.40 -1.35 5.59
N TRP A 69 31.08 -2.33 6.42
CA TRP A 69 31.99 -2.92 7.41
C TRP A 69 32.86 -4.07 6.86
N MET A 70 32.63 -4.50 5.62
CA MET A 70 33.46 -5.47 4.90
C MET A 70 34.48 -4.79 4.00
#